data_AF-A0A176QFW6-F1
#
_entry.id   AF-A0A176QFW6-F1
#
_cell.length_a   1.000
_cell.length_b   1.000
_cell.length_c   1.000
_cell.angle_alpha   90.00
_cell.angle_beta   90.00
_cell.angle_gamma   90.00
#
_symmetry.space_group_name_H-M   'P 1'
#
loop_
_entity.id
_entity.type
_entity.pdbx_description
1 polymer ?
#
loop_
_entity_poly.entity_id
_entity_poly.type
_entity_poly.pdbx_seq_one_letter_code
_entity_poly.pdbx_strand_id
1 'polypeptide(L)'
;MAATDLGEGEGAGDLVERWGGEAGLSDVLAAHSNAGYLAPLVRETAGLDVPLVAMGAALPPAEGRYALAPPALRDMIAALADADGLLPPWTRWWPSGSLDDVVPADRLTELDAACPRLPVAYVDETFEAPKGWASRPSAYLAFGQTYAEEIEAARSWGWPVRVLDGAHLHHLHAPDEVAAAVIAVATPFVP
;
A
#
# COMPACT_ATOMS: atom_id res chain seq x y z
N MET A 1 10.92 5.50 8.52
CA MET A 1 10.02 5.52 7.35
C MET A 1 10.85 5.90 6.16
N ALA A 2 10.73 5.15 5.07
CA ALA A 2 11.52 5.37 3.87
C ALA A 2 11.02 6.57 3.06
N ALA A 3 11.89 7.18 2.25
CA ALA A 3 11.51 8.31 1.41
C ALA A 3 10.47 7.90 0.37
N THR A 4 9.41 8.70 0.22
CA THR A 4 8.25 8.41 -0.64
C THR A 4 8.23 9.21 -1.94
N ASP A 5 9.14 10.16 -2.11
CA ASP A 5 9.17 11.05 -3.27
C ASP A 5 9.89 10.39 -4.46
N LEU A 6 9.33 10.58 -5.65
CA LEU A 6 10.01 10.26 -6.91
C LEU A 6 10.88 11.44 -7.34
N GLY A 7 12.13 11.15 -7.69
CA GLY A 7 12.99 12.04 -8.45
C GLY A 7 12.51 12.19 -9.90
N GLU A 8 13.15 13.09 -10.64
CA GLU A 8 12.84 13.29 -12.06
C GLU A 8 13.13 12.01 -12.86
N GLY A 9 12.08 11.47 -13.51
CA GLY A 9 12.17 10.25 -14.30
C GLY A 9 12.11 8.94 -13.50
N GLU A 10 12.03 9.01 -12.17
CA GLU A 10 11.85 7.82 -11.32
C GLU A 10 10.40 7.32 -11.37
N GLY A 11 10.24 6.01 -11.19
CA GLY A 11 8.97 5.31 -11.12
C GLY A 11 8.82 4.46 -9.85
N ALA A 12 7.77 3.63 -9.82
CA ALA A 12 7.50 2.71 -8.74
C ALA A 12 8.63 1.69 -8.53
N GLY A 13 9.31 1.27 -9.61
CA GLY A 13 10.50 0.42 -9.54
C GLY A 13 11.63 1.04 -8.69
N ASP A 14 11.90 2.33 -8.84
CA ASP A 14 12.94 3.03 -8.07
C ASP A 14 12.60 3.09 -6.57
N LEU A 15 11.32 3.24 -6.23
CA LEU A 15 10.86 3.15 -4.84
C LEU A 15 11.05 1.74 -4.27
N VAL A 16 10.78 0.70 -5.06
CA VAL A 16 11.04 -0.69 -4.66
C VAL A 16 12.51 -0.91 -4.34
N GLU A 17 13.43 -0.41 -5.18
CA GLU A 17 14.88 -0.51 -4.93
C GLU A 17 15.29 0.22 -3.66
N ARG A 18 14.81 1.46 -3.50
CA ARG A 18 15.11 2.30 -2.34
C ARG A 18 14.62 1.67 -1.04
N TRP A 19 13.36 1.25 -1.00
CA TRP A 19 12.76 0.65 0.20
C TRP A 19 13.36 -0.72 0.51
N GLY A 20 13.72 -1.49 -0.52
CA GLY A 20 14.42 -2.77 -0.35
C GLY A 20 15.80 -2.58 0.29
N GLY A 21 16.52 -1.51 -0.06
CA GLY A 21 17.82 -1.17 0.53
C GLY A 21 17.76 -0.64 1.97
N GLU A 22 16.59 -0.23 2.46
CA GLU A 22 16.39 0.24 3.84
C GLU A 22 15.95 -0.87 4.81
N ALA A 23 15.36 -1.95 4.32
CA ALA A 23 14.82 -3.02 5.16
C ALA A 23 15.92 -3.83 5.86
N GLY A 24 15.76 -4.04 7.17
CA GLY A 24 16.63 -4.84 8.02
C GLY A 24 15.99 -6.16 8.47
N LEU A 25 16.83 -7.09 8.97
CA LEU A 25 16.42 -8.44 9.37
C LEU A 25 15.40 -8.50 10.53
N SER A 26 15.28 -7.43 11.31
CA SER A 26 14.36 -7.36 12.47
C SER A 26 13.12 -6.53 12.18
N ASP A 27 12.91 -6.13 10.93
CA ASP A 27 11.81 -5.26 10.55
C ASP A 27 10.54 -6.04 10.23
N VAL A 28 9.43 -5.33 10.30
CA VAL A 28 8.14 -5.76 9.74
C VAL A 28 7.82 -4.81 8.59
N LEU A 29 7.57 -5.36 7.41
CA LEU A 29 7.14 -4.57 6.26
C LEU A 29 5.63 -4.33 6.36
N ALA A 30 5.23 -3.12 6.74
CA ALA A 30 3.82 -2.73 6.79
C ALA A 30 3.46 -1.91 5.54
N ALA A 31 2.55 -2.40 4.72
CA ALA A 31 2.15 -1.78 3.47
C ALA A 31 0.66 -1.41 3.49
N HIS A 32 0.31 -0.18 3.11
CA HIS A 32 -1.06 0.32 3.11
C HIS A 32 -1.55 0.66 1.71
N SER A 33 -2.85 0.43 1.45
CA SER A 33 -3.51 0.79 0.20
C SER A 33 -2.75 0.29 -1.04
N ASN A 34 -2.29 1.19 -1.90
CA ASN A 34 -1.63 0.83 -3.16
C ASN A 34 -0.23 0.22 -2.95
N ALA A 35 0.43 0.56 -1.84
CA ALA A 35 1.77 0.04 -1.54
C ALA A 35 1.79 -1.49 -1.36
N GLY A 36 0.64 -2.13 -1.11
CA GLY A 36 0.53 -3.58 -1.05
C GLY A 36 0.91 -4.29 -2.36
N TYR A 37 0.75 -3.64 -3.52
CA TYR A 37 1.27 -4.16 -4.79
C TYR A 37 2.80 -4.22 -4.82
N LEU A 38 3.48 -3.24 -4.23
CA LEU A 38 4.94 -3.14 -4.25
C LEU A 38 5.62 -3.92 -3.11
N ALA A 39 4.92 -4.15 -2.00
CA ALA A 39 5.51 -4.74 -0.81
C ALA A 39 6.18 -6.12 -1.03
N PRO A 40 5.61 -7.03 -1.85
CA PRO A 40 6.29 -8.30 -2.15
C PRO A 40 7.60 -8.10 -2.92
N LEU A 41 7.67 -7.10 -3.80
CA LEU A 41 8.88 -6.74 -4.53
C LEU A 41 9.91 -6.13 -3.60
N VAL A 42 9.52 -5.22 -2.71
CA VAL A 42 10.40 -4.63 -1.69
C VAL A 42 11.06 -5.73 -0.85
N ARG A 43 10.25 -6.70 -0.37
CA ARG A 43 10.75 -7.85 0.39
C ARG A 43 11.71 -8.71 -0.42
N GLU A 44 11.41 -8.95 -1.70
CA GLU A 44 12.29 -9.72 -2.59
C GLU A 44 13.62 -8.97 -2.84
N THR A 45 13.57 -7.67 -3.11
CA THR A 45 14.73 -6.82 -3.34
C THR A 45 15.62 -6.70 -2.10
N ALA A 46 15.03 -6.64 -0.91
CA ALA A 46 15.77 -6.68 0.34
C ALA A 46 16.54 -8.01 0.52
N GLY A 47 16.06 -9.10 -0.10
CA GLY A 47 16.62 -10.44 0.09
C GLY A 47 16.39 -11.00 1.49
N LEU A 48 15.41 -10.47 2.23
CA LEU A 48 15.09 -10.83 3.61
C LEU A 48 13.70 -11.45 3.70
N ASP A 49 13.55 -12.49 4.53
CA ASP A 49 12.24 -13.10 4.82
C ASP A 49 11.54 -12.38 5.98
N VAL A 50 11.45 -11.05 5.90
CA VAL A 50 10.76 -10.23 6.90
C VAL A 50 9.24 -10.41 6.80
N PRO A 51 8.50 -10.39 7.93
CA PRO A 51 7.05 -10.47 7.90
C PRO A 51 6.42 -9.30 7.14
N LEU A 52 5.45 -9.59 6.27
CA LEU A 52 4.64 -8.58 5.58
C LEU A 52 3.28 -8.42 6.25
N VAL A 53 2.92 -7.19 6.64
CA VAL A 53 1.57 -6.84 7.10
C VAL A 53 0.91 -5.94 6.06
N ALA A 54 -0.06 -6.49 5.33
CA ALA A 54 -0.92 -5.75 4.41
C ALA A 54 -2.03 -5.05 5.20
N MET A 55 -1.96 -3.73 5.34
CA MET A 55 -2.92 -2.90 6.07
C MET A 55 -3.94 -2.31 5.10
N GLY A 56 -5.13 -2.92 4.99
CA GLY A 56 -6.16 -2.50 4.05
C GLY A 56 -5.56 -2.22 2.67
N ALA A 57 -4.80 -3.17 2.15
CA ALA A 57 -3.95 -2.95 0.99
C ALA A 57 -4.38 -3.83 -0.19
N ALA A 58 -4.15 -3.32 -1.39
CA ALA A 58 -4.23 -4.11 -2.61
C ALA A 58 -3.17 -5.23 -2.56
N LEU A 59 -3.49 -6.39 -3.12
CA LEU A 59 -2.57 -7.51 -3.21
C LEU A 59 -2.28 -7.82 -4.69
N PRO A 60 -1.02 -8.06 -5.09
CA PRO A 60 -0.76 -8.61 -6.40
C PRO A 60 -1.36 -10.02 -6.51
N PRO A 61 -1.52 -10.57 -7.73
CA PRO A 61 -1.86 -11.98 -7.86
C PRO A 61 -0.77 -12.86 -7.24
N ALA A 62 -1.11 -14.10 -6.87
CA ALA A 62 -0.13 -15.05 -6.35
C ALA A 62 1.01 -15.35 -7.35
N GLU A 63 0.71 -15.24 -8.65
CA GLU A 63 1.63 -15.42 -9.78
C GLU A 63 1.20 -14.56 -10.97
N GLY A 64 2.15 -14.24 -11.86
CA GLY A 64 1.88 -13.52 -13.10
C GLY A 64 2.05 -12.01 -13.00
N ARG A 65 1.76 -11.35 -14.13
CA ARG A 65 1.92 -9.90 -14.32
C ARG A 65 0.71 -9.13 -13.80
N TYR A 66 0.96 -7.98 -13.18
CA TYR A 66 -0.06 -7.05 -12.70
C TYR A 66 0.36 -5.59 -12.93
N ALA A 67 -0.61 -4.68 -12.86
CA ALA A 67 -0.40 -3.24 -12.88
C ALA A 67 -0.69 -2.64 -11.50
N LEU A 68 -0.25 -1.41 -11.25
CA LEU A 68 -0.45 -0.74 -9.97
C LEU A 68 -1.84 -0.10 -9.81
N ALA A 69 -2.71 -0.16 -10.80
CA ALA A 69 -4.10 0.26 -10.65
C ALA A 69 -5.04 -0.67 -11.43
N PRO A 70 -6.20 -1.05 -10.87
CA PRO A 70 -7.27 -1.65 -11.65
C PRO A 70 -7.70 -0.74 -12.81
N PRO A 71 -8.15 -1.27 -13.95
CA PRO A 71 -8.45 -0.47 -15.15
C PRO A 71 -9.38 0.73 -14.89
N ALA A 72 -10.45 0.54 -14.12
CA ALA A 72 -11.39 1.62 -13.81
C ALA A 72 -10.77 2.73 -12.95
N LEU A 73 -9.90 2.37 -11.99
CA LEU A 73 -9.18 3.33 -11.17
C LEU A 73 -8.15 4.09 -12.02
N ARG A 74 -7.43 3.37 -12.89
CA ARG A 74 -6.47 3.94 -13.82
C ARG A 74 -7.13 4.97 -14.75
N ASP A 75 -8.27 4.63 -15.37
CA ASP A 75 -8.97 5.53 -16.29
C ASP A 75 -9.46 6.80 -15.59
N MET A 76 -9.96 6.66 -14.36
CA MET A 76 -10.37 7.81 -13.54
C MET A 76 -9.17 8.72 -13.23
N ILE A 77 -8.06 8.15 -12.76
CA ILE A 77 -6.88 8.91 -12.36
C ILE A 77 -6.21 9.58 -13.58
N ALA A 78 -6.14 8.89 -14.72
CA ALA A 78 -5.54 9.44 -15.94
C ALA A 78 -6.27 10.71 -16.43
N ALA A 79 -7.58 10.83 -16.18
CA ALA A 79 -8.36 12.02 -16.54
C ALA A 79 -8.04 13.25 -15.67
N LEU A 80 -7.32 13.09 -14.56
CA LEU A 80 -6.95 14.16 -13.63
C LEU A 80 -5.57 14.76 -13.93
N ALA A 81 -4.80 14.13 -14.81
CA ALA A 81 -3.46 14.56 -15.13
C ALA A 81 -3.44 15.92 -15.82
N ASP A 82 -2.45 16.74 -15.49
CA ASP A 82 -2.20 17.99 -16.23
C ASP A 82 -1.55 17.71 -17.60
N ALA A 83 -1.18 18.79 -18.31
CA ALA A 83 -0.56 18.71 -19.63
C ALA A 83 0.80 17.99 -19.63
N ASP A 84 1.47 17.92 -18.48
CA ASP A 84 2.76 17.25 -18.30
C ASP A 84 2.60 15.79 -17.83
N GLY A 85 1.35 15.31 -17.68
CA GLY A 85 1.05 13.96 -17.22
C GLY A 85 1.21 13.78 -15.71
N LEU A 86 1.28 14.87 -14.92
CA LEU A 86 1.37 14.81 -13.47
C LEU A 86 -0.01 14.87 -12.82
N LEU A 87 -0.24 13.95 -11.90
CA LEU A 87 -1.43 13.91 -11.07
C LEU A 87 -1.40 15.01 -10.01
N PRO A 88 -2.56 15.51 -9.58
CA PRO A 88 -2.63 16.25 -8.33
C PRO A 88 -2.32 15.30 -7.15
N PRO A 89 -2.08 15.82 -5.93
CA PRO A 89 -2.02 15.00 -4.73
C PRO A 89 -3.22 14.04 -4.63
N TRP A 90 -3.02 12.84 -4.09
CA TRP A 90 -4.05 11.79 -4.09
C TRP A 90 -5.34 12.20 -3.36
N THR A 91 -5.22 13.12 -2.41
CA THR A 91 -6.34 13.74 -1.67
C THR A 91 -7.36 14.43 -2.60
N ARG A 92 -6.95 14.78 -3.83
CA ARG A 92 -7.76 15.48 -4.83
C ARG A 92 -8.22 14.57 -5.98
N TRP A 93 -8.01 13.26 -5.88
CA TRP A 93 -8.45 12.32 -6.93
C TRP A 93 -9.95 12.03 -6.88
N TRP A 94 -10.57 12.30 -5.74
CA TRP A 94 -11.95 11.95 -5.46
C TRP A 94 -12.84 13.21 -5.47
N PRO A 95 -14.15 13.05 -5.68
CA PRO A 95 -15.09 14.14 -5.49
C PRO A 95 -14.97 14.81 -4.11
N SER A 96 -15.35 16.08 -4.05
CA SER A 96 -15.42 16.82 -2.79
C SER A 96 -16.27 16.08 -1.77
N GLY A 97 -15.77 15.97 -0.53
CA GLY A 97 -16.44 15.27 0.57
C GLY A 97 -16.15 13.76 0.65
N SER A 98 -15.53 13.14 -0.36
CA SER A 98 -15.20 11.70 -0.34
C SER A 98 -14.19 11.32 0.75
N LEU A 99 -13.47 12.29 1.32
CA LEU A 99 -12.47 12.06 2.36
C LEU A 99 -12.97 12.40 3.78
N ASP A 100 -14.16 12.98 3.92
CA ASP A 100 -14.66 13.52 5.19
C ASP A 100 -14.81 12.42 6.26
N ASP A 101 -15.17 11.21 5.84
CA ASP A 101 -15.33 10.04 6.72
C ASP A 101 -14.04 9.22 6.88
N VAL A 102 -12.96 9.60 6.19
CA VAL A 102 -11.73 8.79 6.08
C VAL A 102 -10.55 9.50 6.70
N VAL A 103 -10.40 10.81 6.46
CA VAL A 103 -9.32 11.65 6.99
C VAL A 103 -9.87 12.50 8.13
N PRO A 104 -9.21 12.56 9.31
CA PRO A 104 -9.59 13.52 10.35
C PRO A 104 -9.58 14.95 9.80
N ALA A 105 -10.64 15.72 10.04
CA ALA A 105 -10.85 17.04 9.42
C ALA A 105 -9.70 18.04 9.71
N ASP A 106 -9.08 17.94 10.89
CA ASP A 106 -7.95 18.75 11.32
C ASP A 106 -6.61 18.36 10.66
N ARG A 107 -6.58 17.25 9.92
CA ARG A 107 -5.37 16.71 9.26
C ARG A 107 -5.39 16.85 7.74
N LEU A 108 -6.54 17.08 7.11
CA LEU A 108 -6.67 17.05 5.65
C LEU A 108 -5.79 18.10 4.96
N THR A 109 -5.72 19.33 5.47
CA THR A 109 -4.90 20.39 4.88
C THR A 109 -3.40 20.08 4.95
N GLU A 110 -2.92 19.58 6.09
CA GLU A 110 -1.52 19.19 6.27
C GLU A 110 -1.17 18.00 5.35
N LEU A 111 -2.05 17.00 5.30
CA LEU A 111 -1.90 15.83 4.46
C LEU A 111 -1.84 16.20 2.98
N ASP A 112 -2.78 17.02 2.50
CA ASP A 112 -2.84 17.49 1.11
C ASP A 112 -1.57 18.25 0.69
N ALA A 113 -1.01 19.06 1.59
CA ALA A 113 0.23 19.81 1.34
C ALA A 113 1.49 18.93 1.34
N ALA A 114 1.49 17.84 2.12
CA ALA A 114 2.61 16.92 2.23
C ALA A 114 2.62 15.83 1.15
N CYS A 115 1.50 15.59 0.47
CA CYS A 115 1.38 14.52 -0.51
C CYS A 115 2.13 14.84 -1.81
N PRO A 116 3.01 13.94 -2.29
CA PRO A 116 3.69 14.13 -3.55
C PRO A 116 2.71 14.08 -4.72
N ARG A 117 3.09 14.75 -5.81
CA ARG A 117 2.47 14.58 -7.12
C ARG A 117 3.19 13.46 -7.86
N LEU A 118 2.43 12.54 -8.43
CA LEU A 118 2.98 11.39 -9.15
C LEU A 118 2.67 11.50 -10.65
N PRO A 119 3.56 11.07 -11.56
CA PRO A 119 3.21 10.93 -12.96
C PRO A 119 2.16 9.83 -13.14
N VAL A 120 1.25 9.96 -14.13
CA VAL A 120 0.32 8.88 -14.50
C VAL A 120 1.06 7.58 -14.81
N ALA A 121 2.26 7.71 -15.39
CA ALA A 121 3.14 6.57 -15.69
C ALA A 121 3.40 5.66 -14.48
N TYR A 122 3.41 6.22 -13.25
CA TYR A 122 3.55 5.45 -12.01
C TYR A 122 2.47 4.36 -11.91
N VAL A 123 1.19 4.70 -12.13
CA VAL A 123 0.10 3.71 -12.02
C VAL A 123 -0.01 2.78 -13.23
N ASP A 124 0.61 3.16 -14.36
CA ASP A 124 0.69 2.36 -15.59
C ASP A 124 1.84 1.33 -15.54
N GLU A 125 2.75 1.44 -14.57
CA GLU A 125 3.81 0.46 -14.38
C GLU A 125 3.25 -0.93 -14.09
N THR A 126 3.95 -1.92 -14.62
CA THR A 126 3.59 -3.32 -14.48
C THR A 126 4.75 -4.11 -13.91
N PHE A 127 4.42 -5.09 -13.07
CA PHE A 127 5.40 -5.93 -12.41
C PHE A 127 5.02 -7.40 -12.54
N GLU A 128 6.00 -8.27 -12.32
CA GLU A 128 5.79 -9.71 -12.16
C GLU A 128 5.71 -10.04 -10.67
N ALA A 129 4.72 -10.84 -10.27
CA ALA A 129 4.61 -11.28 -8.87
C ALA A 129 5.81 -12.16 -8.50
N PRO A 130 6.55 -11.87 -7.40
CA PRO A 130 7.67 -12.71 -7.00
C PRO A 130 7.21 -14.14 -6.72
N LYS A 131 7.97 -15.14 -7.18
CA LYS A 131 7.57 -16.54 -7.07
C LYS A 131 7.36 -16.95 -5.62
N GLY A 132 6.16 -17.46 -5.30
CA GLY A 132 5.83 -17.96 -3.96
C GLY A 132 5.68 -16.87 -2.89
N TRP A 133 5.57 -15.59 -3.28
CA TRP A 133 5.47 -14.49 -2.32
C TRP A 133 4.26 -14.63 -1.39
N ALA A 134 3.16 -15.18 -1.91
CA ALA A 134 1.91 -15.39 -1.18
C ALA A 134 2.01 -16.49 -0.10
N SER A 135 3.02 -17.37 -0.15
CA SER A 135 3.23 -18.40 0.88
C SER A 135 4.24 -18.01 1.96
N ARG A 136 4.89 -16.83 1.83
CA ARG A 136 5.84 -16.30 2.84
C ARG A 136 5.11 -15.71 4.05
N PRO A 137 5.78 -15.59 5.22
CA PRO A 137 5.21 -15.00 6.43
C PRO A 137 4.53 -13.65 6.18
N SER A 138 3.20 -13.64 6.22
CA SER A 138 2.40 -12.48 5.88
C SER A 138 1.06 -12.50 6.63
N ALA A 139 0.53 -11.33 6.96
CA ALA A 139 -0.78 -11.15 7.56
C ALA A 139 -1.53 -9.99 6.91
N TYR A 140 -2.85 -10.01 7.06
CA TYR A 140 -3.74 -8.95 6.59
C TYR A 140 -4.41 -8.25 7.78
N LEU A 141 -4.27 -6.94 7.85
CA LEU A 141 -4.98 -6.07 8.79
C LEU A 141 -5.97 -5.20 8.00
N ALA A 142 -7.25 -5.55 8.01
CA ALA A 142 -8.28 -4.82 7.29
C ALA A 142 -8.88 -3.69 8.14
N PHE A 143 -9.30 -2.62 7.46
CA PHE A 143 -10.17 -1.58 8.00
C PHE A 143 -11.52 -1.65 7.27
N GLY A 144 -12.56 -2.13 7.96
CA GLY A 144 -13.86 -2.36 7.33
C GLY A 144 -13.80 -3.40 6.20
N GLN A 145 -14.48 -3.12 5.08
CA GLN A 145 -14.67 -4.06 3.95
C GLN A 145 -14.22 -3.49 2.60
N THR A 146 -13.47 -2.39 2.57
CA THR A 146 -13.02 -1.73 1.32
C THR A 146 -12.24 -2.67 0.40
N TYR A 147 -11.51 -3.63 0.98
CA TYR A 147 -10.67 -4.60 0.27
C TYR A 147 -11.19 -6.04 0.47
N ALA A 148 -12.49 -6.25 0.29
CA ALA A 148 -13.12 -7.55 0.54
C ALA A 148 -12.49 -8.69 -0.29
N GLU A 149 -12.12 -8.43 -1.55
CA GLU A 149 -11.49 -9.43 -2.42
C GLU A 149 -10.09 -9.82 -1.93
N GLU A 150 -9.28 -8.85 -1.49
CA GLU A 150 -7.95 -9.08 -0.93
C GLU A 150 -8.01 -9.77 0.42
N ILE A 151 -9.02 -9.47 1.24
CA ILE A 151 -9.28 -10.18 2.49
C ILE A 151 -9.54 -11.66 2.21
N GLU A 152 -10.37 -11.98 1.21
CA GLU A 152 -10.64 -13.36 0.80
C GLU A 152 -9.40 -14.03 0.20
N ALA A 153 -8.61 -13.31 -0.62
CA ALA A 153 -7.35 -13.82 -1.15
C ALA A 153 -6.37 -14.19 -0.03
N ALA A 154 -6.15 -13.30 0.93
CA ALA A 154 -5.30 -13.53 2.09
C ALA A 154 -5.76 -14.76 2.90
N ARG A 155 -7.07 -14.89 3.15
CA ARG A 155 -7.65 -16.09 3.78
C ARG A 155 -7.36 -17.35 2.98
N SER A 156 -7.52 -17.30 1.66
CA SER A 156 -7.28 -18.45 0.77
C SER A 156 -5.83 -18.92 0.77
N TRP A 157 -4.88 -18.01 1.01
CA TRP A 157 -3.45 -18.31 1.16
C TRP A 157 -3.07 -18.73 2.58
N GLY A 158 -4.04 -18.79 3.50
CA GLY A 158 -3.81 -19.18 4.89
C GLY A 158 -3.20 -18.08 5.76
N TRP A 159 -3.28 -16.81 5.34
CA TRP A 159 -2.76 -15.70 6.13
C TRP A 159 -3.63 -15.45 7.37
N PRO A 160 -3.03 -15.09 8.52
CA PRO A 160 -3.75 -14.47 9.61
C PRO A 160 -4.42 -13.18 9.13
N VAL A 161 -5.72 -13.05 9.37
CA VAL A 161 -6.50 -11.88 8.98
C VAL A 161 -7.18 -11.31 10.22
N ARG A 162 -6.95 -10.03 10.48
CA ARG A 162 -7.64 -9.26 11.51
C ARG A 162 -8.39 -8.11 10.85
N VAL A 163 -9.62 -7.86 11.30
CA VAL A 163 -10.45 -6.74 10.82
C VAL A 163 -10.66 -5.80 11.99
N LEU A 164 -10.31 -4.53 11.82
CA LEU A 164 -10.68 -3.45 12.73
C LEU A 164 -11.90 -2.72 12.18
N ASP A 165 -12.76 -2.26 13.08
CA ASP A 165 -13.84 -1.35 12.72
C ASP A 165 -13.25 0.05 12.54
N GLY A 166 -13.30 0.56 11.31
CA GLY A 166 -12.61 1.78 10.93
C GLY A 166 -12.61 2.00 9.42
N ALA A 167 -12.41 3.25 9.02
CA ALA A 167 -12.30 3.63 7.62
C ALA A 167 -10.91 3.31 7.05
N HIS A 168 -10.74 3.43 5.74
CA HIS A 168 -9.50 3.05 5.03
C HIS A 168 -8.20 3.68 5.60
N LEU A 169 -8.31 4.86 6.22
CA LEU A 169 -7.20 5.56 6.88
C LEU A 169 -7.32 5.54 8.41
N HIS A 170 -7.83 4.44 8.99
CA HIS A 170 -8.03 4.31 10.45
C HIS A 170 -6.77 4.62 11.27
N HIS A 171 -5.58 4.39 10.71
CA HIS A 171 -4.30 4.72 11.34
C HIS A 171 -4.08 6.23 11.58
N LEU A 172 -4.82 7.11 10.88
CA LEU A 172 -4.85 8.55 11.16
C LEU A 172 -5.76 8.90 12.35
N HIS A 173 -6.76 8.05 12.64
CA HIS A 173 -7.71 8.25 13.74
C HIS A 173 -7.26 7.57 15.04
N ALA A 174 -6.71 6.37 14.95
CA ALA A 174 -6.31 5.53 16.07
C ALA A 174 -4.92 4.89 15.85
N PRO A 175 -3.85 5.71 15.75
CA PRO A 175 -2.51 5.21 15.43
C PRO A 175 -2.01 4.15 16.41
N ASP A 176 -2.26 4.31 17.71
CA ASP A 176 -1.82 3.36 18.74
C ASP A 176 -2.54 2.00 18.62
N GLU A 177 -3.83 2.01 18.30
CA GLU A 177 -4.61 0.79 18.07
C GLU A 177 -4.08 0.04 16.84
N VAL A 178 -3.85 0.77 15.74
CA VAL A 178 -3.34 0.17 14.51
C VAL A 178 -1.93 -0.37 14.71
N ALA A 179 -1.05 0.38 15.37
CA ALA A 179 0.31 -0.09 15.68
C ALA A 179 0.29 -1.37 16.53
N ALA A 180 -0.54 -1.41 17.58
CA ALA A 180 -0.70 -2.61 18.39
C ALA A 180 -1.27 -3.79 17.58
N ALA A 181 -2.19 -3.53 16.66
CA ALA A 181 -2.75 -4.56 15.78
C ALA A 181 -1.71 -5.11 14.79
N VAL A 182 -0.88 -4.25 14.19
CA VAL A 182 0.24 -4.64 13.32
C VAL A 182 1.21 -5.55 14.06
N ILE A 183 1.64 -5.16 15.26
CA ILE A 183 2.54 -5.98 16.10
C ILE A 183 1.88 -7.32 16.40
N ALA A 184 0.61 -7.32 16.81
CA ALA A 184 -0.10 -8.55 17.17
C ALA A 184 -0.18 -9.55 15.99
N VAL A 185 -0.45 -9.09 14.77
CA VAL A 185 -0.51 -9.98 13.59
C VAL A 185 0.87 -10.38 13.06
N ALA A 186 1.91 -9.58 13.31
CA ALA A 186 3.29 -9.89 12.93
C ALA A 186 4.01 -10.82 13.93
N THR A 187 3.64 -10.76 15.22
CA THR A 187 4.29 -11.52 16.32
C THR A 187 4.52 -13.01 16.00
N PRO A 188 3.58 -13.76 15.38
CA PRO A 188 3.80 -15.18 15.07
C PRO A 188 4.96 -15.46 14.10
N PHE A 189 5.44 -14.45 13.40
CA PHE A 189 6.47 -14.56 12.37
C PHE A 189 7.84 -14.00 12.81
N VAL A 190 7.90 -13.33 13.96
CA VAL A 190 9.13 -12.80 14.52
C VAL A 190 9.70 -13.85 15.48
N PRO A 191 10.94 -14.31 15.30
CA PRO A 191 11.56 -15.33 16.15
C PRO A 191 11.84 -14.88 17.58
#